data_AF-A0A1I3HKC2-F1
#
_entry.id   AF-A0A1I3HKC2-F1
#
_cell.length_a   1.000
_cell.length_b   1.000
_cell.length_c   1.000
_cell.angle_alpha   90.00
_cell.angle_beta   90.00
_cell.angle_gamma   90.00
#
_symmetry.space_group_name_H-M   'P 1'
#
loop_
_entity.id
_entity.type
_entity.pdbx_description
1 polymer ?
#
loop_
_entity_poly.entity_id
_entity_poly.type
_entity_poly.pdbx_seq_one_letter_code
_entity_poly.pdbx_strand_id
1 'polypeptide(L)'
;MNGIESIAAERYRQVRDEGFTREHDDEHAAGEIAGAALCYIWSAMTGAHQMSPPRPPAWWPWAHRWWKPKGRREDLVRAGALIAAEIDRIDRRAARGGPE
;
A
#
# COMPACT_ATOMS: atom_id res chain seq x y z
N MET A 1 -1.94 -18.36 9.93
CA MET A 1 -1.78 -16.90 9.92
C MET A 1 -3.13 -16.27 9.62
N ASN A 2 -3.70 -15.50 10.55
CA ASN A 2 -4.96 -14.78 10.34
C ASN A 2 -4.75 -13.50 9.51
N GLY A 3 -5.83 -12.73 9.27
CA GLY A 3 -5.76 -11.51 8.45
C GLY A 3 -4.82 -10.44 9.02
N ILE A 4 -4.89 -10.18 10.33
CA ILE A 4 -4.06 -9.19 11.02
C ILE A 4 -2.58 -9.60 10.94
N GLU A 5 -2.27 -10.86 11.25
CA GLU A 5 -0.91 -11.39 11.17
C GLU A 5 -0.34 -11.31 9.74
N SER A 6 -1.19 -11.52 8.72
CA SER A 6 -0.77 -11.43 7.31
C SER A 6 -0.44 -9.98 6.92
N ILE A 7 -1.24 -9.01 7.36
CA ILE A 7 -1.00 -7.58 7.13
C ILE A 7 0.31 -7.14 7.80
N ALA A 8 0.53 -7.54 9.05
CA ALA A 8 1.76 -7.23 9.78
C ALA A 8 2.99 -7.83 9.08
N ALA A 9 2.90 -9.09 8.61
CA ALA A 9 3.97 -9.73 7.87
C ALA A 9 4.28 -9.03 6.53
N GLU A 10 3.25 -8.59 5.80
CA GLU A 10 3.46 -7.84 4.55
C GLU A 10 4.04 -6.45 4.80
N ARG A 11 3.64 -5.74 5.87
CA ARG A 11 4.26 -4.46 6.24
C ARG A 11 5.75 -4.64 6.55
N TYR A 12 6.09 -5.68 7.30
CA TYR A 12 7.50 -6.02 7.56
C TYR A 12 8.26 -6.33 6.26
N ARG A 13 7.66 -7.09 5.34
CA ARG A 13 8.27 -7.39 4.03
C ARG A 13 8.48 -6.12 3.19
N GLN A 14 7.51 -5.21 3.14
CA GLN A 14 7.64 -3.93 2.42
C GLN A 14 8.83 -3.11 2.93
N VAL A 15 9.01 -3.05 4.24
CA VAL A 15 10.16 -2.36 4.86
C VAL A 15 11.46 -3.07 4.51
N ARG A 16 11.54 -4.39 4.72
CA ARG A 16 12.77 -5.18 4.58
C ARG A 16 13.22 -5.36 3.12
N ASP A 17 12.28 -5.68 2.23
CA ASP A 17 12.58 -6.13 0.87
C ASP A 17 12.41 -5.02 -0.17
N GLU A 18 11.48 -4.06 0.05
CA GLU A 18 11.22 -2.96 -0.90
C GLU A 18 11.79 -1.62 -0.41
N GLY A 19 12.29 -1.55 0.84
CA GLY A 19 12.86 -0.32 1.40
C GLY A 19 11.82 0.75 1.78
N PHE A 20 10.55 0.37 1.93
CA PHE A 20 9.47 1.30 2.30
C PHE A 20 9.54 1.61 3.81
N THR A 21 10.61 2.26 4.25
CA THR A 21 10.82 2.65 5.65
C THR A 21 9.86 3.76 6.06
N ARG A 22 9.85 4.10 7.35
CA ARG A 22 9.05 5.21 7.88
C ARG A 22 9.47 6.55 7.26
N GLU A 23 10.77 6.72 7.04
CA GLU A 23 11.35 7.90 6.42
C GLU A 23 10.94 8.00 4.95
N HIS A 24 10.96 6.88 4.22
CA HIS A 24 10.43 6.81 2.85
C HIS A 24 8.92 7.14 2.83
N ASP A 25 8.14 6.58 3.75
CA ASP A 25 6.70 6.87 3.82
C ASP A 25 6.46 8.39 4.03
N ASP A 26 7.29 9.06 4.83
CA ASP A 26 7.18 10.50 5.10
C ASP A 26 7.43 11.38 3.85
N GLU A 27 8.11 10.87 2.82
CA GLU A 27 8.38 11.55 1.54
C GLU A 27 7.14 11.64 0.64
N HIS A 28 6.12 10.80 0.87
CA HIS A 28 4.91 10.79 0.07
C HIS A 28 3.94 11.94 0.42
N ALA A 29 3.18 12.37 -0.59
CA ALA A 29 2.13 13.37 -0.42
C ALA A 29 0.93 12.83 0.38
N ALA A 30 0.13 13.73 0.95
CA ALA A 30 -1.05 13.35 1.71
C ALA A 30 -2.02 12.51 0.85
N GLY A 31 -2.39 11.32 1.34
CA GLY A 31 -3.30 10.41 0.67
C GLY A 31 -2.70 9.56 -0.45
N GLU A 32 -1.42 9.72 -0.79
CA GLU A 32 -0.77 8.95 -1.85
C GLU A 32 -0.68 7.45 -1.52
N ILE A 33 -0.24 7.12 -0.30
CA ILE A 33 -0.15 5.72 0.17
C ILE A 33 -1.56 5.10 0.31
N ALA A 34 -2.54 5.87 0.81
CA ALA A 34 -3.94 5.44 0.86
C ALA A 34 -4.52 5.19 -0.54
N GLY A 35 -4.20 6.04 -1.52
CA GLY A 35 -4.59 5.87 -2.92
C GLY A 35 -4.02 4.59 -3.53
N ALA A 36 -2.76 4.26 -3.22
CA ALA A 36 -2.18 2.98 -3.61
C ALA A 36 -2.90 1.78 -2.95
N ALA A 37 -3.27 1.88 -1.68
CA ALA A 37 -4.05 0.85 -1.00
C ALA A 37 -5.42 0.63 -1.67
N LEU A 38 -6.12 1.72 -2.02
CA LEU A 38 -7.39 1.68 -2.75
C LEU A 38 -7.26 0.93 -4.08
N CYS A 39 -6.16 1.11 -4.81
CA CYS A 39 -5.92 0.41 -6.08
C CYS A 39 -5.82 -1.11 -5.88
N TYR A 40 -5.17 -1.56 -4.81
CA TYR A 40 -5.10 -3.00 -4.49
C TYR A 40 -6.45 -3.55 -4.01
N ILE A 41 -7.24 -2.79 -3.25
CA ILE A 41 -8.64 -3.17 -2.92
C ILE A 41 -9.45 -3.33 -4.21
N TRP A 42 -9.33 -2.37 -5.12
CA TRP A 42 -10.00 -2.42 -6.43
C TRP A 42 -9.58 -3.66 -7.23
N SER A 43 -8.29 -3.98 -7.31
CA SER A 43 -7.80 -5.20 -7.96
C SER A 43 -8.37 -6.48 -7.34
N ALA A 44 -8.48 -6.52 -6.02
CA ALA A 44 -9.08 -7.64 -5.30
C ALA A 44 -10.57 -7.83 -5.60
N MET A 45 -11.29 -6.72 -5.85
CA MET A 45 -12.71 -6.73 -6.18
C MET A 45 -12.99 -7.06 -7.65
N THR A 46 -12.18 -6.55 -8.57
CA THR A 46 -12.44 -6.64 -10.02
C THR A 46 -11.66 -7.76 -10.71
N GLY A 47 -10.67 -8.35 -10.04
CA GLY A 47 -9.80 -9.35 -10.65
C GLY A 47 -8.73 -8.75 -11.56
N ALA A 48 -8.34 -7.49 -11.38
CA ALA A 48 -7.34 -6.82 -12.23
C ALA A 48 -5.98 -7.53 -12.30
N HIS A 49 -5.63 -8.30 -11.26
CA HIS A 49 -4.47 -9.20 -11.25
C HIS A 49 -4.48 -10.27 -12.37
N GLN A 50 -5.64 -10.56 -12.96
CA GLN A 50 -5.79 -11.57 -14.04
C GLN A 50 -5.52 -11.00 -15.44
N MET A 51 -5.36 -9.67 -15.56
CA MET A 51 -5.02 -9.03 -16.84
C MET A 51 -3.58 -9.37 -17.24
N SER A 52 -3.30 -9.46 -18.54
CA SER A 52 -1.97 -9.76 -19.08
C SER A 52 -1.50 -8.69 -20.10
N PRO A 53 -0.52 -7.83 -19.75
CA PRO A 53 0.04 -7.65 -18.41
C PRO A 53 -0.97 -6.96 -17.47
N PRO A 54 -0.84 -7.14 -16.15
CA PRO A 54 -1.64 -6.39 -15.19
C PRO A 54 -1.38 -4.89 -15.37
N ARG A 55 -2.46 -4.11 -15.52
CA ARG A 55 -2.39 -2.64 -15.66
C ARG A 55 -2.92 -1.97 -14.40
N PRO A 56 -2.23 -0.96 -13.87
CA PRO A 56 -2.77 -0.19 -12.76
C PRO A 56 -4.00 0.60 -13.21
N PRO A 57 -4.94 0.91 -12.31
CA PRO A 57 -5.99 1.88 -12.59
C PRO A 57 -5.40 3.28 -12.81
N ALA A 58 -6.17 4.17 -13.43
CA ALA A 58 -5.71 5.53 -13.78
C ALA A 58 -5.31 6.39 -12.57
N TRP A 59 -5.82 6.06 -11.38
CA TRP A 59 -5.52 6.75 -10.12
C TRP A 59 -4.41 6.07 -9.29
N TRP A 60 -3.67 5.13 -9.88
CA TRP A 60 -2.46 4.61 -9.24
C TRP A 60 -1.39 5.70 -9.14
N PRO A 61 -0.85 5.97 -7.94
CA PRO A 61 -0.01 7.15 -7.72
C PRO A 61 1.45 7.00 -8.17
N TRP A 62 1.90 5.77 -8.44
CA TRP A 62 3.32 5.48 -8.65
C TRP A 62 3.63 4.99 -10.07
N ALA A 63 4.92 4.87 -10.38
CA ALA A 63 5.34 4.27 -11.64
C ALA A 63 4.74 2.86 -11.83
N HIS A 64 4.38 2.51 -13.08
CA HIS A 64 3.75 1.22 -13.42
C HIS A 64 4.53 0.00 -12.93
N ARG A 65 5.86 0.07 -12.84
CA ARG A 65 6.71 -1.03 -12.33
C ARG A 65 6.43 -1.42 -10.88
N TRP A 66 5.82 -0.54 -10.10
CA TRP A 66 5.43 -0.78 -8.71
C TRP A 66 4.03 -1.40 -8.58
N TRP A 67 3.28 -1.46 -9.69
CA TRP A 67 2.02 -2.19 -9.75
C TRP A 67 2.31 -3.69 -9.89
N LYS A 68 2.16 -4.44 -8.79
CA LYS A 68 2.51 -5.87 -8.73
C LYS A 68 1.34 -6.71 -8.17
N PRO A 69 0.11 -6.58 -8.69
CA PRO A 69 -1.04 -7.30 -8.13
C PRO A 69 -0.83 -8.81 -8.27
N LYS A 70 -1.32 -9.60 -7.32
CA LYS A 70 -1.06 -11.05 -7.25
C LYS A 70 -2.34 -11.89 -7.19
N GLY A 71 -3.36 -11.40 -6.49
CA GLY A 71 -4.53 -12.19 -6.19
C GLY A 71 -5.42 -11.48 -5.17
N ARG A 72 -6.68 -11.92 -5.07
CA ARG A 72 -7.67 -11.26 -4.22
C ARG A 72 -7.23 -11.17 -2.76
N ARG A 73 -6.69 -12.24 -2.19
CA ARG A 73 -6.24 -12.25 -0.79
C ARG A 73 -4.97 -11.41 -0.62
N GLU A 74 -4.01 -11.61 -1.50
CA GLU A 74 -2.68 -10.99 -1.45
C GLU A 74 -2.78 -9.47 -1.62
N ASP A 75 -3.65 -9.02 -2.52
CA ASP A 75 -3.90 -7.60 -2.77
C ASP A 75 -4.60 -6.96 -1.56
N LEU A 76 -5.53 -7.64 -0.90
CA LEU A 76 -6.13 -7.14 0.35
C LEU A 76 -5.10 -7.05 1.49
N VAL A 77 -4.22 -8.04 1.61
CA VAL A 77 -3.12 -8.02 2.59
C VAL A 77 -2.19 -6.84 2.32
N ARG A 78 -1.82 -6.62 1.06
CA ARG A 78 -0.98 -5.47 0.67
C ARG A 78 -1.67 -4.14 0.90
N ALA A 79 -2.96 -4.03 0.58
CA ALA A 79 -3.76 -2.84 0.87
C ALA A 79 -3.78 -2.54 2.38
N GLY A 80 -4.01 -3.55 3.22
CA GLY A 80 -3.96 -3.40 4.67
C GLY A 80 -2.59 -2.94 5.18
N ALA A 81 -1.50 -3.46 4.60
CA ALA A 81 -0.15 -3.04 4.97
C ALA A 81 0.13 -1.57 4.57
N LEU A 82 -0.35 -1.13 3.41
CA LEU A 82 -0.25 0.26 2.97
C LEU A 82 -1.13 1.19 3.83
N ILE A 83 -2.32 0.76 4.25
CA ILE A 83 -3.17 1.52 5.18
C ILE A 83 -2.45 1.70 6.53
N ALA A 84 -1.83 0.64 7.06
CA ALA A 84 -1.03 0.75 8.28
C ALA A 84 0.13 1.75 8.13
N ALA A 85 0.82 1.74 6.98
CA ALA A 85 1.89 2.69 6.68
C ALA A 85 1.39 4.15 6.65
N GLU A 86 0.23 4.40 6.04
CA GLU A 86 -0.37 5.74 5.99
C GLU A 86 -0.82 6.23 7.36
N ILE A 87 -1.44 5.38 8.17
CA ILE A 87 -1.82 5.71 9.55
C ILE A 87 -0.57 6.10 10.36
N ASP A 88 0.48 5.28 10.29
CA ASP A 88 1.74 5.57 10.97
C ASP A 88 2.36 6.90 10.48
N ARG A 89 2.23 7.24 9.19
CA ARG A 89 2.72 8.51 8.61
C ARG A 89 1.93 9.70 9.14
N ILE A 90 0.60 9.61 9.18
CA ILE A 90 -0.30 10.64 9.72
C ILE A 90 0.03 10.89 11.19
N ASP A 91 0.10 9.83 12.00
CA ASP A 91 0.39 9.92 13.43
C ASP A 91 1.77 10.56 13.69
N ARG A 92 2.79 10.21 12.89
CA ARG A 92 4.12 10.83 12.98
C ARG A 92 4.10 12.31 12.61
N ARG A 93 3.36 12.71 11.57
CA ARG A 93 3.24 14.12 11.16
C ARG A 93 2.51 14.95 12.21
N ALA A 94 1.42 14.43 12.76
CA ALA A 94 0.69 15.06 13.85
C ALA A 94 1.59 15.28 15.08
N ALA A 95 2.41 14.28 15.45
CA ALA A 95 3.36 14.40 16.55
C ALA A 95 4.46 15.47 16.32
N ARG A 96 4.73 15.84 15.07
CA ARG A 96 5.69 16.90 14.68
C ARG A 96 5.04 18.28 14.52
N GLY A 97 3.74 18.42 14.79
CA GLY A 97 2.99 19.65 14.58
C GLY A 97 2.71 19.98 13.11
N GLY A 98 2.85 19.00 12.21
CA GLY A 98 2.45 19.13 10.82
C GLY A 98 0.92 19.03 10.65
N PRO A 99 0.36 19.59 9.57
CA PRO A 99 -1.02 19.29 9.19
C PRO A 99 -1.19 17.81 8.83
N GLU A 100 -2.43 17.32 8.98
CA GLU A 100 -2.88 15.98 8.55
C GLU A 100 -2.56 15.70 7.07
#